data_AF-A0AAD8N5N3-F1
#
_entry.id   AF-A0AAD8N5N3-F1
#
_cell.length_a   1.000
_cell.length_b   1.000
_cell.length_c   1.000
_cell.angle_alpha   90.00
_cell.angle_beta   90.00
_cell.angle_gamma   90.00
#
_symmetry.space_group_name_H-M   'P 1'
#
loop_
_entity.id
_entity.type
_entity.pdbx_description
1 polymer ?
#
loop_
_entity_poly.entity_id
_entity_poly.type
_entity_poly.pdbx_seq_one_letter_code
_entity_poly.pdbx_strand_id
1 'polypeptide(L)'
;MEYNDFSHKHNLTNHQVTEGQTIHCSRCERLCHNKVYACLQCNYFLHHYCANAVRYIKKHPSDPQHPLVLIPKPTYCSGSFICNACGQTGTSFSYCCVLCEIDLHIHCAFLPLEVSHKLHQHELKLYIGDPNKKDEVSDEFCCKICSQPLSTKHFCYLCLKCEFGAHTSCATNSVKPELYLDDASSAKPGTTSPEAVVANGLTAEDVIAETYNLQLQMQMAQGLAQLMASFNPSLN
;
A
#
# COMPACT_ATOMS: atom_id res chain seq x y z
N MET A 1 -20.80 4.88 15.84
CA MET A 1 -20.05 3.71 15.34
C MET A 1 -18.63 3.83 15.84
N GLU A 2 -18.21 2.89 16.66
CA GLU A 2 -16.87 2.77 17.23
C GLU A 2 -16.06 1.81 16.36
N TYR A 3 -14.84 2.18 16.00
CA TYR A 3 -13.95 1.36 15.17
C TYR A 3 -12.71 0.96 15.98
N ASN A 4 -12.39 -0.33 16.04
CA ASN A 4 -11.23 -0.85 16.75
C ASN A 4 -10.09 -1.06 15.77
N ASP A 5 -8.99 -0.34 15.97
CA ASP A 5 -7.83 -0.42 15.10
C ASP A 5 -6.83 -1.45 15.63
N PHE A 6 -6.36 -2.37 14.78
CA PHE A 6 -5.33 -3.35 15.18
C PHE A 6 -4.04 -2.69 15.70
N SER A 7 -3.72 -1.48 15.23
CA SER A 7 -2.51 -0.75 15.58
C SER A 7 -2.71 0.34 16.64
N HIS A 8 -3.95 0.55 17.12
CA HIS A 8 -4.26 1.56 18.13
C HIS A 8 -5.28 1.06 19.16
N LYS A 9 -4.93 1.16 20.45
CA LYS A 9 -5.68 0.51 21.55
C LYS A 9 -7.02 1.17 21.90
N HIS A 10 -7.26 2.41 21.48
CA HIS A 10 -8.51 3.12 21.76
C HIS A 10 -9.48 3.02 20.58
N ASN A 11 -10.77 3.05 20.91
CA ASN A 11 -11.83 3.10 19.92
C ASN A 11 -11.76 4.43 19.15
N LEU A 12 -11.84 4.34 17.83
CA LEU A 12 -11.92 5.50 16.96
C LEU A 12 -13.38 5.91 16.75
N THR A 13 -13.62 7.21 16.77
CA THR A 13 -14.92 7.83 16.52
C THR A 13 -14.89 8.58 15.20
N ASN A 14 -16.05 8.84 14.59
CA ASN A 14 -16.09 9.69 13.41
C ASN A 14 -15.87 11.14 13.81
N HIS A 15 -14.94 11.80 13.13
CA HIS A 15 -14.62 13.21 13.30
C HIS A 15 -14.74 13.92 11.95
N GLN A 16 -15.31 15.12 11.96
CA GLN A 16 -15.41 15.98 10.78
C GLN A 16 -14.27 16.99 10.83
N VAL A 17 -13.37 16.93 9.85
CA VAL A 17 -12.30 17.91 9.68
C VAL A 17 -12.94 19.26 9.34
N THR A 18 -12.61 20.31 10.10
CA THR A 18 -13.12 21.67 9.86
C THR A 18 -12.23 22.44 8.91
N GLU A 19 -12.77 23.48 8.30
CA GLU A 19 -12.02 24.36 7.41
C GLU A 19 -10.85 25.03 8.17
N GLY A 20 -9.64 24.97 7.60
CA GLY A 20 -8.40 25.45 8.22
C GLY A 20 -7.65 24.45 9.11
N GLN A 21 -8.20 23.26 9.39
CA GLN A 21 -7.47 22.22 10.11
C GLN A 21 -6.58 21.39 9.17
N THR A 22 -5.31 21.28 9.51
CA THR A 22 -4.36 20.39 8.83
C THR A 22 -4.22 19.09 9.63
N ILE A 23 -4.95 18.06 9.21
CA ILE A 23 -4.92 16.73 9.84
C ILE A 23 -4.26 15.75 8.88
N HIS A 24 -3.27 14.99 9.37
CA HIS A 24 -2.61 13.92 8.63
C HIS A 24 -3.11 12.55 9.09
N CYS A 25 -3.29 11.64 8.14
CA CYS A 25 -3.60 10.25 8.44
C CYS A 25 -2.37 9.56 9.02
N SER A 26 -2.51 8.91 10.17
CA SER A 26 -1.41 8.23 10.86
C SER A 26 -0.88 7.01 10.10
N ARG A 27 -1.66 6.42 9.17
CA ARG A 27 -1.26 5.25 8.38
C ARG A 27 -0.63 5.59 7.03
N CYS A 28 -1.10 6.63 6.35
CA CYS A 28 -0.60 6.96 5.00
C CYS A 28 0.07 8.33 4.91
N GLU A 29 0.13 9.08 6.02
CA GLU A 29 0.77 10.39 6.17
C GLU A 29 0.19 11.51 5.28
N ARG A 30 -0.80 11.19 4.44
CA ARG A 30 -1.50 12.15 3.58
C ARG A 30 -2.54 12.95 4.36
N LEU A 31 -2.82 14.14 3.85
CA LEU A 31 -3.85 15.02 4.38
C LEU A 31 -5.23 14.36 4.37
N CYS A 32 -5.91 14.52 5.50
CA CYS A 32 -7.29 14.15 5.72
C CYS A 32 -8.22 15.26 5.28
N HIS A 33 -9.22 14.91 4.49
CA HIS A 33 -10.31 15.80 4.11
C HIS A 33 -11.63 15.18 4.54
N ASN A 34 -12.62 16.00 4.84
CA ASN A 34 -13.98 15.57 5.19
C ASN A 34 -14.05 14.78 6.51
N LYS A 35 -14.66 13.60 6.49
CA LYS A 35 -14.83 12.75 7.67
C LYS A 35 -13.63 11.82 7.82
N VAL A 36 -13.20 11.58 9.05
CA VAL A 36 -12.12 10.66 9.40
C VAL A 36 -12.48 9.86 10.65
N TYR A 37 -11.79 8.75 10.87
CA TYR A 37 -11.76 8.09 12.17
C TYR A 37 -10.71 8.76 13.05
N ALA A 38 -11.07 9.09 14.29
CA ALA A 38 -10.21 9.82 15.20
C ALA A 38 -10.23 9.24 16.62
N CYS A 39 -9.05 9.16 17.23
CA CYS A 39 -8.85 9.16 18.67
C CYS A 39 -8.29 10.52 19.05
N LEU A 40 -9.14 11.40 19.56
CA LEU A 40 -8.74 12.75 19.97
C LEU A 40 -7.78 12.75 21.16
N GLN A 41 -7.86 11.72 22.02
CA GLN A 41 -6.96 11.57 23.17
C GLN A 41 -5.51 11.33 22.76
N CYS A 42 -5.30 10.64 21.62
CA CYS A 42 -3.97 10.30 21.12
C CYS A 42 -3.55 11.09 19.89
N ASN A 43 -4.39 12.04 19.45
CA ASN A 43 -4.19 12.77 18.20
C ASN A 43 -3.98 11.83 16.99
N TYR A 44 -4.71 10.71 16.98
CA TYR A 44 -4.58 9.65 15.97
C TYR A 44 -5.75 9.69 15.01
N PHE A 45 -5.47 9.89 13.72
CA PHE A 45 -6.51 10.09 12.70
C PHE A 45 -6.27 9.17 11.52
N LEU A 46 -7.35 8.60 10.97
CA LEU A 46 -7.30 7.74 9.80
C LEU A 46 -8.35 8.15 8.78
N HIS A 47 -7.99 8.15 7.49
CA HIS A 47 -9.01 8.07 6.44
C HIS A 47 -9.84 6.80 6.62
N HIS A 48 -11.11 6.82 6.21
CA HIS A 48 -11.96 5.62 6.23
C HIS A 48 -11.33 4.45 5.48
N TYR A 49 -10.74 4.68 4.30
CA TYR A 49 -10.08 3.61 3.55
C TYR A 49 -8.77 3.14 4.19
N CYS A 50 -8.06 4.01 4.92
CA CYS A 50 -6.85 3.61 5.63
C CYS A 50 -7.18 2.76 6.86
N ALA A 51 -8.26 3.09 7.57
CA ALA A 51 -8.77 2.26 8.66
C ALA A 51 -9.15 0.87 8.12
N ASN A 52 -10.00 0.82 7.10
CA ASN A 52 -10.47 -0.43 6.50
C ASN A 52 -9.48 -1.11 5.54
N ALA A 53 -8.22 -0.69 5.53
CA ALA A 53 -7.19 -1.33 4.71
C ALA A 53 -7.01 -2.79 5.16
N VAL A 54 -7.20 -3.73 4.22
CA VAL A 54 -7.10 -5.16 4.52
C VAL A 54 -5.69 -5.59 4.81
N ARG A 55 -5.53 -6.63 5.64
CA ARG A 55 -4.20 -7.09 6.04
C ARG A 55 -3.42 -7.77 4.91
N TYR A 56 -4.12 -8.40 3.97
CA TYR A 56 -3.53 -9.15 2.87
C TYR A 56 -4.24 -8.80 1.57
N ILE A 57 -3.46 -8.48 0.54
CA ILE A 57 -3.91 -8.43 -0.85
C ILE A 57 -3.42 -9.71 -1.51
N LYS A 58 -4.30 -10.68 -1.74
CA LYS A 58 -3.91 -12.01 -2.21
C LYS A 58 -3.39 -12.03 -3.64
N LYS A 59 -3.94 -11.16 -4.50
CA LYS A 59 -3.63 -11.10 -5.94
C LYS A 59 -3.53 -9.64 -6.36
N HIS A 60 -2.32 -9.09 -6.32
CA HIS A 60 -2.07 -7.75 -6.81
C HIS A 60 -1.46 -7.80 -8.22
N PRO A 61 -1.81 -6.90 -9.15
CA PRO A 61 -1.24 -6.91 -10.51
C PRO A 61 0.29 -6.81 -10.55
N SER A 62 0.91 -6.19 -9.55
CA SER A 62 2.38 -6.11 -9.45
C SER A 62 3.04 -7.37 -8.90
N ASP A 63 2.28 -8.23 -8.22
CA ASP A 63 2.75 -9.52 -7.72
C ASP A 63 1.59 -10.52 -7.73
N PRO A 64 1.32 -11.17 -8.88
CA PRO A 64 0.23 -12.13 -8.96
C PRO A 64 0.51 -13.45 -8.23
N GLN A 65 1.77 -13.71 -7.87
CA GLN A 65 2.21 -14.99 -7.29
C GLN A 65 2.25 -14.95 -5.77
N HIS A 66 2.55 -13.79 -5.17
CA HIS A 66 2.63 -13.65 -3.72
C HIS A 66 1.64 -12.62 -3.17
N PRO A 67 1.09 -12.85 -1.97
CA PRO A 67 0.25 -11.86 -1.32
C PRO A 67 1.08 -10.65 -0.87
N LEU A 68 0.53 -9.45 -1.01
CA LEU A 68 1.08 -8.27 -0.35
C LEU A 68 0.53 -8.16 1.07
N VAL A 69 1.40 -7.95 2.05
CA VAL A 69 1.04 -7.84 3.47
C VAL A 69 1.09 -6.40 3.92
N LEU A 70 0.05 -5.94 4.61
CA LEU A 70 0.04 -4.62 5.25
C LEU A 70 0.92 -4.63 6.50
N ILE A 71 2.02 -3.89 6.47
CA ILE A 71 2.95 -3.74 7.58
C ILE A 71 2.85 -2.32 8.18
N PRO A 72 2.96 -2.17 9.51
CA PRO A 72 2.78 -0.87 10.18
C PRO A 72 3.98 0.07 10.05
N LYS A 73 5.16 -0.47 9.73
CA LYS A 73 6.40 0.29 9.55
C LYS A 73 7.29 -0.41 8.53
N PRO A 74 8.16 0.33 7.83
CA PRO A 74 9.11 -0.24 6.89
C PRO A 74 10.07 -1.22 7.60
N THR A 75 10.40 -2.32 6.92
CA THR A 75 11.29 -3.39 7.44
C THR A 75 12.77 -3.07 7.24
N TYR A 76 13.09 -2.04 6.45
CA TYR A 76 14.44 -1.61 6.13
C TYR A 76 15.10 -0.85 7.29
N CYS A 77 16.43 -0.97 7.41
CA CYS A 77 17.22 -0.25 8.43
C CYS A 77 17.11 1.28 8.33
N SER A 78 16.82 1.82 7.13
CA SER A 78 16.58 3.24 6.90
C SER A 78 15.32 3.77 7.59
N GLY A 79 14.39 2.88 8.00
CA GLY A 79 13.07 3.26 8.47
C GLY A 79 12.17 3.84 7.37
N SER A 80 12.51 3.61 6.10
CA SER A 80 11.77 4.09 4.93
C SER A 80 11.81 3.09 3.78
N PHE A 81 10.85 3.19 2.85
CA PHE A 81 10.81 2.43 1.60
C PHE A 81 10.60 3.35 0.41
N ILE A 82 10.91 2.88 -0.80
CA ILE A 82 10.54 3.54 -2.06
C ILE A 82 9.35 2.82 -2.65
N CYS A 83 8.25 3.53 -2.85
CA CYS A 83 7.04 2.92 -3.41
C CYS A 83 7.23 2.55 -4.88
N ASN A 84 7.09 1.28 -5.25
CA ASN A 84 7.24 0.83 -6.64
C ASN A 84 6.20 1.46 -7.59
N ALA A 85 5.06 1.93 -7.06
CA ALA A 85 4.04 2.55 -7.90
C ALA A 85 4.31 4.02 -8.23
N CYS A 86 4.75 4.82 -7.26
CA CYS A 86 4.88 6.28 -7.45
C CYS A 86 6.32 6.79 -7.38
N GLY A 87 7.29 5.94 -7.00
CA GLY A 87 8.69 6.31 -6.81
C GLY A 87 8.96 7.21 -5.61
N GLN A 88 7.93 7.54 -4.81
CA GLN A 88 8.08 8.39 -3.63
C GLN A 88 8.43 7.56 -2.40
N THR A 89 9.20 8.17 -1.50
CA THR A 89 9.56 7.59 -0.20
C THR A 89 8.36 7.55 0.73
N GLY A 90 8.19 6.44 1.45
CA GLY A 90 7.23 6.30 2.54
C GLY A 90 7.90 5.87 3.85
N THR A 91 7.36 6.33 4.98
CA THR A 91 7.88 6.02 6.34
C THR A 91 6.86 5.35 7.26
N SER A 92 5.61 5.21 6.79
CA SER A 92 4.50 4.64 7.55
C SER A 92 4.05 3.30 6.95
N PHE A 93 2.77 2.98 7.08
CA PHE A 93 2.21 1.70 6.66
C PHE A 93 2.35 1.50 5.16
N SER A 94 2.74 0.29 4.78
CA SER A 94 2.88 -0.13 3.38
C SER A 94 2.34 -1.53 3.17
N TYR A 95 1.95 -1.81 1.93
CA TYR A 95 1.80 -3.18 1.46
C TYR A 95 3.16 -3.64 0.94
N CYS A 96 3.65 -4.74 1.50
CA CYS A 96 4.97 -5.26 1.20
C CYS A 96 4.91 -6.74 0.78
N CYS A 97 5.70 -7.12 -0.21
CA CYS A 97 6.14 -8.49 -0.44
C CYS A 97 7.65 -8.55 -0.28
N VAL A 98 8.12 -9.21 0.77
CA VAL A 98 9.55 -9.33 1.08
C VAL A 98 10.27 -10.21 0.05
N LEU A 99 9.60 -11.20 -0.54
CA LEU A 99 10.20 -12.11 -1.51
C LEU A 99 10.47 -11.44 -2.86
N CYS A 100 9.59 -10.52 -3.26
CA CYS A 100 9.69 -9.81 -4.54
C CYS A 100 10.19 -8.37 -4.40
N GLU A 101 10.50 -7.93 -3.17
CA GLU A 101 10.95 -6.56 -2.87
C GLU A 101 9.99 -5.48 -3.41
N ILE A 102 8.70 -5.73 -3.24
CA ILE A 102 7.64 -4.79 -3.64
C ILE A 102 7.13 -4.08 -2.39
N ASP A 103 7.19 -2.76 -2.40
CA ASP A 103 6.59 -1.88 -1.41
C ASP A 103 5.64 -0.88 -2.08
N LEU A 104 4.43 -0.80 -1.54
CA LEU A 104 3.41 0.12 -2.03
C LEU A 104 2.85 0.93 -0.86
N HIS A 105 2.72 2.25 -1.04
CA HIS A 105 1.83 3.02 -0.18
C HIS A 105 0.43 2.42 -0.20
N ILE A 106 -0.32 2.51 0.91
CA ILE A 106 -1.71 2.02 0.98
C ILE A 106 -2.53 2.51 -0.22
N HIS A 107 -2.48 3.81 -0.53
CA HIS A 107 -3.25 4.36 -1.64
C HIS A 107 -2.76 3.88 -3.03
N CYS A 108 -1.46 3.62 -3.18
CA CYS A 108 -0.87 3.11 -4.41
C CYS A 108 -1.29 1.66 -4.69
N ALA A 109 -1.42 0.85 -3.64
CA ALA A 109 -1.87 -0.53 -3.75
C ALA A 109 -3.33 -0.68 -4.21
N PHE A 110 -4.11 0.41 -4.24
CA PHE A 110 -5.52 0.42 -4.65
C PHE A 110 -5.79 1.36 -5.82
N LEU A 111 -4.79 1.62 -6.65
CA LEU A 111 -4.97 2.36 -7.89
C LEU A 111 -5.91 1.60 -8.84
N PRO A 112 -6.91 2.26 -9.45
CA PRO A 112 -7.75 1.67 -10.47
C PRO A 112 -6.95 1.08 -11.64
N LEU A 113 -7.38 -0.06 -12.17
CA LEU A 113 -6.78 -0.62 -13.38
C LEU A 113 -7.04 0.25 -14.62
N GLU A 114 -8.16 0.98 -14.62
CA GLU A 114 -8.58 1.83 -15.72
C GLU A 114 -9.16 3.14 -15.17
N VAL A 115 -8.81 4.25 -15.81
CA VAL A 115 -9.28 5.60 -15.45
C VAL A 115 -9.61 6.42 -16.70
N SER A 116 -10.65 7.23 -16.62
CA SER A 116 -10.92 8.28 -17.60
C SER A 116 -10.34 9.60 -17.10
N HIS A 117 -9.74 10.40 -17.99
CA HIS A 117 -9.17 11.69 -17.63
C HIS A 117 -9.70 12.79 -18.55
N LYS A 118 -10.05 13.96 -18.01
CA LYS A 118 -10.69 15.05 -18.78
C LYS A 118 -9.89 15.57 -19.99
N LEU A 119 -8.56 15.38 -19.98
CA LEU A 119 -7.66 15.79 -21.07
C LEU A 119 -7.47 14.70 -22.13
N HIS A 120 -8.06 13.52 -21.96
CA HIS A 120 -7.92 12.42 -22.92
C HIS A 120 -9.21 11.60 -23.05
N GLN A 121 -9.67 11.39 -24.27
CA GLN A 121 -10.98 10.79 -24.53
C GLN A 121 -11.03 9.27 -24.25
N HIS A 122 -9.92 8.55 -24.43
CA HIS A 122 -9.87 7.12 -24.17
C HIS A 122 -9.55 6.81 -22.71
N GLU A 123 -9.98 5.64 -22.26
CA GLU A 123 -9.57 5.11 -20.96
C GLU A 123 -8.07 4.85 -20.95
N LEU A 124 -7.43 5.29 -19.87
CA LEU A 124 -6.03 5.01 -19.60
C LEU A 124 -5.96 3.75 -18.75
N LYS A 125 -5.09 2.82 -19.13
CA LYS A 125 -4.86 1.57 -18.41
C LYS A 125 -3.63 1.68 -17.54
N LEU A 126 -3.71 1.12 -16.33
CA LEU A 126 -2.59 1.06 -15.41
C LEU A 126 -1.51 0.13 -15.99
N TYR A 127 -0.32 0.68 -16.20
CA TYR A 127 0.89 -0.06 -16.52
C TYR A 127 1.73 -0.20 -15.26
N ILE A 128 2.12 -1.44 -14.97
CA ILE A 128 3.01 -1.78 -13.87
C ILE A 128 4.45 -1.68 -14.38
N GLY A 129 5.21 -0.77 -13.79
CA GLY A 129 6.63 -0.61 -14.09
C GLY A 129 7.45 -1.82 -13.65
N ASP A 130 8.56 -2.07 -14.34
CA ASP A 130 9.51 -3.13 -13.99
C ASP A 130 10.73 -2.49 -13.31
N PRO A 131 10.93 -2.69 -11.99
CA PRO A 131 12.05 -2.11 -11.27
C PRO A 131 13.43 -2.52 -11.82
N ASN A 132 13.51 -3.68 -12.47
CA ASN A 132 14.75 -4.24 -13.01
C ASN A 132 15.08 -3.73 -14.42
N LYS A 133 14.14 -3.05 -15.10
CA LYS A 133 14.45 -2.42 -16.38
C LYS A 133 15.53 -1.37 -16.17
N LYS A 134 16.58 -1.43 -16.99
CA LYS A 134 17.52 -0.31 -17.11
C LYS A 134 16.73 0.89 -17.61
N ASP A 135 17.05 2.07 -17.09
CA ASP A 135 16.52 3.31 -17.66
C ASP A 135 17.12 3.41 -19.07
N GLU A 136 16.42 2.87 -20.06
CA GLU A 136 16.65 3.26 -21.44
C GLU A 136 16.26 4.74 -21.47
N VAL A 137 17.27 5.61 -21.47
CA VAL A 137 17.11 7.05 -21.62
C VAL A 137 16.55 7.28 -23.03
N SER A 138 15.25 7.07 -23.17
CA SER A 138 14.45 7.58 -24.26
C SER A 138 13.94 8.93 -23.77
N ASP A 139 14.51 10.00 -24.32
CA ASP A 139 14.18 11.39 -24.04
C ASP A 139 12.70 11.77 -24.32
N GLU A 140 11.83 10.81 -24.65
CA GLU A 140 10.47 11.08 -25.15
C GLU A 140 9.32 10.56 -24.27
N PHE A 141 9.57 9.76 -23.22
CA PHE A 141 8.49 9.25 -22.38
C PHE A 141 8.08 10.24 -21.29
N CYS A 142 7.35 11.29 -21.67
CA CYS A 142 6.86 12.33 -20.76
C CYS A 142 5.37 12.20 -20.47
N CYS A 143 4.99 12.56 -19.23
CA CYS A 143 3.59 12.69 -18.83
C CYS A 143 2.93 13.81 -19.62
N LYS A 144 1.86 13.50 -20.37
CA LYS A 144 1.14 14.46 -21.21
C LYS A 144 0.31 15.47 -20.41
N ILE A 145 0.31 15.39 -19.08
CA ILE A 145 -0.43 16.29 -18.18
C ILE A 145 0.51 17.33 -17.55
N CYS A 146 1.64 16.90 -16.99
CA CYS A 146 2.59 17.79 -16.29
C CYS A 146 3.89 18.04 -17.08
N SER A 147 4.05 17.39 -18.23
CA SER A 147 5.24 17.45 -19.09
C SER A 147 6.54 17.01 -18.42
N GLN A 148 6.46 16.30 -17.29
CA GLN A 148 7.63 15.72 -16.62
C GLN A 148 7.88 14.28 -17.09
N PRO A 149 9.13 13.79 -17.05
CA PRO A 149 9.47 12.42 -17.43
C PRO A 149 8.67 11.37 -16.66
N LEU A 150 8.27 10.31 -17.35
CA LEU A 150 7.74 9.08 -16.77
C LEU A 150 8.89 8.09 -16.59
N SER A 151 8.89 7.38 -15.47
CA SER A 151 9.82 6.26 -15.27
C SER A 151 9.14 4.96 -15.67
N THR A 152 9.85 4.14 -16.45
CA THR A 152 9.41 2.78 -16.82
C THR A 152 9.51 1.79 -15.65
N LYS A 153 10.19 2.18 -14.57
CA LYS A 153 10.30 1.43 -13.31
C LYS A 153 9.11 1.62 -12.38
N HIS A 154 8.28 2.62 -12.63
CA HIS A 154 7.15 2.98 -11.77
C HIS A 154 5.82 2.84 -12.50
N PHE A 155 4.72 2.87 -11.75
CA PHE A 155 3.41 2.73 -12.35
C PHE A 155 3.04 4.01 -13.09
N CYS A 156 2.38 3.86 -14.22
CA CYS A 156 1.83 4.97 -14.99
C CYS A 156 0.55 4.54 -15.69
N TYR A 157 -0.22 5.51 -16.15
CA TYR A 157 -1.43 5.25 -16.92
C TYR A 157 -1.18 5.53 -18.39
N LEU A 158 -1.47 4.55 -19.24
CA LEU A 158 -1.18 4.58 -20.68
C LEU A 158 -2.45 4.38 -21.50
N CYS A 159 -2.57 5.16 -22.57
CA CYS A 159 -3.44 4.84 -23.69
C CYS A 159 -2.59 4.36 -24.87
N LEU A 160 -2.62 3.06 -25.15
CA LEU A 160 -1.86 2.46 -26.26
C LEU A 160 -2.34 2.92 -27.65
N LYS A 161 -3.57 3.44 -27.76
CA LYS A 161 -4.12 3.94 -29.03
C LYS A 161 -3.57 5.32 -29.42
N CYS A 162 -3.15 6.10 -28.43
CA CYS A 162 -2.83 7.52 -28.62
C CYS A 162 -1.48 7.92 -28.03
N GLU A 163 -0.68 6.95 -27.56
CA GLU A 163 0.60 7.19 -26.90
C GLU A 163 0.50 8.23 -25.76
N PHE A 164 -0.65 8.23 -25.08
CA PHE A 164 -0.91 9.14 -23.97
C PHE A 164 -0.43 8.49 -22.68
N GLY A 165 0.69 8.99 -22.14
CA GLY A 165 1.21 8.58 -20.84
C GLY A 165 0.94 9.62 -19.75
N ALA A 166 0.61 9.17 -18.55
CA ALA A 166 0.43 10.03 -17.39
C ALA A 166 0.95 9.38 -16.10
N HIS A 167 1.50 10.18 -15.19
CA HIS A 167 1.80 9.71 -13.83
C HIS A 167 0.51 9.27 -13.14
N THR A 168 0.61 8.31 -12.23
CA THR A 168 -0.55 7.86 -11.43
C THR A 168 -1.23 9.01 -10.71
N SER A 169 -0.45 9.92 -10.11
CA SER A 169 -0.93 11.13 -9.43
C SER A 169 -1.53 12.19 -10.37
N CYS A 170 -1.10 12.24 -11.64
CA CYS A 170 -1.66 13.15 -12.63
C CYS A 170 -2.97 12.63 -13.22
N ALA A 171 -3.08 11.32 -13.40
CA ALA A 171 -4.26 10.70 -13.99
C ALA A 171 -5.44 10.62 -13.00
N THR A 172 -5.16 10.32 -11.72
CA THR A 172 -6.22 10.16 -10.72
C THR A 172 -5.73 10.39 -9.29
N ASN A 173 -6.62 10.88 -8.44
CA ASN A 173 -6.47 10.83 -6.99
C ASN A 173 -7.43 9.81 -6.34
N SER A 174 -8.22 9.11 -7.15
CA SER A 174 -9.17 8.11 -6.69
C SER A 174 -8.46 6.79 -6.39
N VAL A 175 -8.85 6.16 -5.28
CA VAL A 175 -8.49 4.80 -4.91
C VAL A 175 -9.74 3.94 -4.90
N LYS A 176 -9.61 2.64 -5.18
CA LYS A 176 -10.70 1.67 -5.09
C LYS A 176 -10.27 0.55 -4.13
N PRO A 177 -10.49 0.71 -2.81
CA PRO A 177 -10.07 -0.27 -1.80
C PRO A 177 -10.66 -1.67 -2.00
N GLU A 178 -11.79 -1.77 -2.71
CA GLU A 178 -12.49 -3.02 -2.99
C GLU A 178 -11.90 -3.82 -4.16
N LEU A 179 -10.92 -3.29 -4.91
CA LEU A 179 -10.43 -3.91 -6.15
C LEU A 179 -9.88 -5.34 -6.00
N TYR A 180 -9.33 -5.65 -4.84
CA TYR A 180 -8.60 -6.89 -4.60
C TYR A 180 -9.14 -7.67 -3.40
N LEU A 181 -10.37 -7.38 -3.01
CA LEU A 181 -11.09 -8.13 -2.00
C LEU A 181 -11.82 -9.28 -2.68
N ASP A 182 -11.62 -10.51 -2.18
CA ASP A 182 -12.44 -11.65 -2.62
C ASP A 182 -13.91 -11.37 -2.25
N ASP A 183 -14.85 -11.77 -3.13
CA ASP A 183 -16.31 -11.52 -3.04
C ASP A 183 -17.00 -11.99 -1.73
N ALA A 184 -16.26 -12.59 -0.79
CA ALA A 184 -16.75 -13.09 0.49
C ALA A 184 -17.09 -11.99 1.53
N SER A 185 -16.74 -10.71 1.30
CA SER A 185 -17.02 -9.61 2.23
C SER A 185 -18.27 -8.79 1.91
N SER A 186 -19.03 -9.15 0.87
CA SER A 186 -20.33 -8.54 0.56
C SER A 186 -21.50 -9.07 1.43
N ALA A 187 -21.21 -9.79 2.51
CA ALA A 187 -22.20 -10.16 3.51
C ALA A 187 -22.48 -8.98 4.46
N LYS A 188 -23.63 -8.34 4.29
CA LYS A 188 -24.22 -7.45 5.32
C LYS A 188 -24.28 -8.19 6.67
N PRO A 189 -24.12 -7.50 7.81
CA PRO A 189 -24.28 -8.12 9.13
C PRO A 189 -25.76 -8.46 9.36
N GLY A 190 -26.12 -9.71 9.07
CA GLY A 190 -27.38 -10.33 9.43
C GLY A 190 -27.07 -11.56 10.29
N THR A 191 -27.49 -11.49 11.55
CA THR A 191 -27.68 -12.58 12.52
C THR A 191 -27.67 -14.01 11.97
N THR A 192 -26.74 -14.85 12.43
CA THR A 192 -26.98 -16.14 13.14
C THR A 192 -25.65 -16.79 13.54
N SER A 193 -25.69 -17.54 14.65
CA SER A 193 -24.59 -18.21 15.36
C SER A 193 -24.18 -19.56 14.70
N PRO A 194 -23.29 -20.40 15.27
CA PRO A 194 -22.10 -20.91 14.59
C PRO A 194 -22.20 -22.39 14.22
N GLU A 195 -21.91 -22.75 12.98
CA GLU A 195 -21.47 -24.10 12.64
C GLU A 195 -20.60 -24.06 11.38
N ALA A 196 -19.40 -24.62 11.53
CA ALA A 196 -18.32 -24.58 10.57
C ALA A 196 -18.61 -25.45 9.35
N VAL A 197 -18.28 -24.96 8.16
CA VAL A 197 -17.85 -25.83 7.06
C VAL A 197 -16.68 -25.17 6.34
N VAL A 198 -15.53 -25.83 6.42
CA VAL A 198 -14.23 -25.44 5.88
C VAL A 198 -14.18 -25.74 4.39
N ALA A 199 -13.65 -24.80 3.60
CA ALA A 199 -13.10 -25.11 2.28
C ALA A 199 -11.91 -24.19 1.95
N ASN A 200 -10.71 -24.76 2.09
CA ASN A 200 -9.44 -24.37 1.48
C ASN A 200 -8.94 -22.93 1.70
N GLY A 201 -8.81 -22.52 2.96
CA GLY A 201 -7.96 -21.41 3.38
C GLY A 201 -6.95 -21.90 4.41
N LEU A 202 -5.73 -21.36 4.37
CA LEU A 202 -4.75 -21.53 5.45
C LEU A 202 -5.44 -21.25 6.79
N THR A 203 -5.30 -22.18 7.72
CA THR A 203 -5.92 -22.10 9.04
C THR A 203 -5.28 -20.97 9.85
N ALA A 204 -5.94 -20.52 10.92
CA ALA A 204 -5.34 -19.55 11.85
C ALA A 204 -4.00 -20.06 12.42
N GLU A 205 -3.86 -21.38 12.56
CA GLU A 205 -2.65 -22.06 13.00
C GLU A 205 -1.53 -21.97 11.95
N ASP A 206 -1.87 -22.10 10.66
CA ASP A 206 -0.90 -21.94 9.56
C ASP A 206 -0.37 -20.50 9.49
N VAL A 207 -1.23 -19.50 9.70
CA VAL A 207 -0.83 -18.09 9.74
C VAL A 207 0.06 -17.80 10.96
N ILE A 208 -0.23 -18.42 12.11
CA ILE A 208 0.62 -18.31 13.30
C ILE A 208 1.99 -18.96 13.05
N ALA A 209 2.02 -20.13 12.41
CA ALA A 209 3.26 -20.80 12.07
C ALA A 209 4.11 -19.98 11.09
N GLU A 210 3.49 -19.38 10.08
CA GLU A 210 4.19 -18.58 9.07
C GLU A 210 4.68 -17.24 9.64
N THR A 211 3.91 -16.61 10.53
CA THR A 211 4.36 -15.41 11.26
C THR A 211 5.48 -15.71 12.24
N TYR A 212 5.46 -16.87 12.90
CA TYR A 212 6.55 -17.32 13.76
C TYR A 212 7.84 -17.61 12.96
N ASN A 213 7.70 -18.23 11.80
CA ASN A 213 8.82 -18.48 10.89
C ASN A 213 9.45 -17.17 10.36
N LEU A 214 8.63 -16.20 9.96
CA LEU A 214 9.10 -14.87 9.56
C LEU A 214 9.81 -14.14 10.71
N GLN A 215 9.28 -14.25 11.94
CA GLN A 215 9.89 -13.64 13.11
C GLN A 215 11.26 -14.28 13.45
N LEU A 216 11.39 -15.60 13.32
CA LEU A 216 12.66 -16.31 13.45
C LEU A 216 13.67 -15.88 12.38
N GLN A 217 13.25 -15.78 11.12
CA GLN A 217 14.12 -15.31 10.04
C GLN A 217 14.62 -13.89 10.28
N MET A 218 13.75 -13.00 10.78
CA MET A 218 14.12 -11.63 11.11
C MET A 218 15.12 -11.57 12.28
N GLN A 219 14.96 -12.41 13.31
CA GLN A 219 15.93 -12.54 14.41
C GLN A 219 17.28 -13.06 13.94
N MET A 220 17.29 -14.06 13.04
CA MET A 220 18.52 -14.59 12.46
C MET A 220 19.24 -13.53 11.62
N ALA A 221 18.50 -12.75 10.81
CA ALA A 221 19.05 -11.66 10.01
C ALA A 221 19.66 -10.56 10.89
N GLN A 222 18.99 -10.21 11.99
CA GLN A 222 19.53 -9.25 12.97
C GLN A 222 20.81 -9.77 13.64
N GLY A 223 20.84 -11.05 14.03
CA GLY A 223 22.03 -11.68 14.60
C GLY A 223 23.21 -11.70 13.62
N LEU A 224 22.96 -12.01 12.35
CA LEU A 224 23.98 -11.96 11.30
C LEU A 224 24.51 -10.54 11.09
N ALA A 225 23.64 -9.54 11.05
CA ALA A 225 24.05 -8.13 10.92
C ALA A 225 24.93 -7.68 12.11
N GLN A 226 24.59 -8.08 13.34
CA GLN A 226 25.39 -7.78 14.53
C GLN A 226 26.76 -8.46 14.49
N LEU A 227 26.83 -9.73 14.05
CA LEU A 227 28.09 -10.44 13.87
C LEU A 227 28.95 -9.75 12.80
N MET A 228 28.38 -9.41 11.64
CA MET A 228 29.10 -8.71 10.59
C MET A 228 29.65 -7.34 11.06
N ALA A 229 28.89 -6.62 11.89
CA ALA A 229 29.35 -5.37 12.49
C ALA A 229 30.52 -5.57 13.49
N SER A 230 30.57 -6.71 14.19
CA SER A 230 31.65 -7.02 15.14
C SER A 230 32.98 -7.42 14.47
N PHE A 231 32.95 -7.87 13.22
CA PHE A 231 34.13 -8.29 12.45
C PHE A 231 34.74 -7.19 11.57
N ASN A 232 34.23 -5.96 11.60
CA ASN A 232 34.75 -4.85 10.79
C ASN A 232 35.35 -3.72 11.66
N PRO A 233 36.53 -3.92 12.28
CA PRO A 233 37.19 -2.91 13.12
C PRO A 233 37.99 -1.88 12.31
N SER A 234 37.44 -1.37 11.21
CA SER A 234 38.11 -0.36 10.39
C SER A 234 37.11 0.66 9.86
N LEU A 235 36.75 1.59 10.74
CA LEU A 235 36.37 2.98 10.47
C LEU A 235 36.39 3.74 11.82
N ASN A 236 37.61 3.94 12.33
CA ASN A 236 37.96 4.98 13.30
C ASN A 236 39.27 5.61 12.82
#